data_AF-A0A941PV49-F1
#
_entry.id   AF-A0A941PV49-F1
#
_cell.length_a   1.000
_cell.length_b   1.000
_cell.length_c   1.000
_cell.angle_alpha   90.00
_cell.angle_beta   90.00
_cell.angle_gamma   90.00
#
_symmetry.space_group_name_H-M   'P 1'
#
loop_
_entity.id
_entity.type
_entity.pdbx_description
1 polymer ?
#
loop_
_entity_poly.entity_id
_entity_poly.type
_entity_poly.pdbx_seq_one_letter_code
_entity_poly.pdbx_strand_id
1 'polypeptide(L)'
;MVDRLVNRKLDARDAAVQMAHIRSAMLELLGDDGARRHPQVARRIQFCADEMALWYARSDLVAALADLYDEETAQRRVARQSVLFRGLLPKSMMARPGALRD
;
A
#
# COMPACT_ATOMS: atom_id res chain seq x y z
N MET A 1 -29.30 -17.33 -3.20
CA MET A 1 -28.11 -17.91 -3.88
C MET A 1 -27.21 -16.74 -4.26
N VAL A 2 -25.99 -16.71 -3.73
CA VAL A 2 -24.82 -15.89 -4.11
C VAL A 2 -24.83 -14.35 -3.92
N ASP A 3 -24.91 -13.85 -2.68
CA ASP A 3 -24.44 -12.44 -2.43
C ASP A 3 -23.87 -12.17 -1.02
N ARG A 4 -23.15 -13.15 -0.45
CA ARG A 4 -22.41 -12.97 0.82
C ARG A 4 -20.91 -13.23 0.74
N LEU A 5 -20.37 -13.46 -0.46
CA LEU A 5 -18.97 -13.87 -0.67
C LEU A 5 -18.02 -12.74 -1.07
N VAL A 6 -18.48 -11.49 -1.23
CA VAL A 6 -17.63 -10.40 -1.76
C VAL A 6 -17.17 -9.40 -0.68
N ASN A 7 -17.40 -9.68 0.60
CA ASN A 7 -16.99 -8.79 1.70
C ASN A 7 -16.60 -9.53 2.99
N ARG A 8 -15.96 -10.71 2.89
CA ARG A 8 -15.39 -11.33 4.08
C ARG A 8 -14.11 -10.58 4.45
N LYS A 9 -14.21 -9.68 5.44
CA LYS A 9 -13.05 -9.10 6.12
C LYS A 9 -12.17 -10.27 6.57
N LEU A 10 -10.87 -10.22 6.29
CA LEU A 10 -9.93 -11.22 6.81
C LEU A 10 -10.11 -11.28 8.33
N ASP A 11 -9.95 -12.46 8.92
CA ASP A 11 -9.81 -12.53 10.37
C ASP A 11 -8.49 -11.88 10.81
N ALA A 12 -8.33 -11.62 12.10
CA ALA A 12 -7.20 -10.84 12.61
C ALA A 12 -5.83 -11.49 12.30
N ARG A 13 -5.78 -12.82 12.23
CA ARG A 13 -4.53 -13.55 11.95
C ARG A 13 -4.18 -13.45 10.48
N ASP A 14 -5.16 -13.70 9.61
CA ASP A 14 -4.98 -13.59 8.17
C ASP A 14 -4.66 -12.15 7.76
N ALA A 15 -5.29 -11.15 8.40
CA ALA A 15 -5.00 -9.74 8.21
C ALA A 15 -3.55 -9.41 8.58
N ALA A 16 -3.05 -9.89 9.72
CA ALA A 16 -1.67 -9.67 10.13
C ALA A 16 -0.65 -10.28 9.16
N VAL A 17 -0.91 -11.51 8.67
CA VAL A 17 -0.07 -12.15 7.64
C VAL A 17 -0.10 -11.34 6.34
N GLN A 18 -1.28 -10.91 5.90
CA GLN A 18 -1.42 -10.11 4.69
C GLN A 18 -0.70 -8.75 4.82
N MET A 19 -0.78 -8.11 5.98
CA MET A 19 -0.03 -6.89 6.26
C MET A 19 1.48 -7.12 6.19
N ALA A 20 1.99 -8.22 6.75
CA ALA A 20 3.40 -8.55 6.65
C ALA A 20 3.85 -8.73 5.19
N HIS A 21 3.05 -9.41 4.37
CA HIS A 21 3.31 -9.55 2.93
C HIS A 21 3.33 -8.19 2.21
N ILE A 22 2.37 -7.31 2.49
CA ILE A 22 2.32 -5.97 1.90
C ILE A 22 3.54 -5.15 2.31
N ARG A 23 3.95 -5.19 3.59
CA ARG A 23 5.15 -4.50 4.07
C ARG A 23 6.38 -4.96 3.31
N SER A 24 6.60 -6.27 3.19
CA SER A 24 7.72 -6.82 2.43
C SER A 24 7.71 -6.33 0.98
N ALA A 25 6.57 -6.43 0.29
CA ALA A 25 6.46 -6.00 -1.10
C ALA A 25 6.69 -4.48 -1.29
N MET A 26 6.26 -3.65 -0.34
CA MET A 26 6.50 -2.21 -0.35
C MET A 26 7.97 -1.86 -0.11
N LEU A 27 8.63 -2.56 0.82
CA LEU A 27 10.06 -2.38 1.09
C LEU A 27 10.93 -2.87 -0.06
N GLU A 28 10.58 -3.99 -0.68
CA GLU A 28 11.23 -4.48 -1.92
C GLU A 28 11.07 -3.46 -3.05
N LEU A 29 9.90 -2.84 -3.19
CA LEU A 29 9.67 -1.83 -4.20
C LEU A 29 10.49 -0.55 -3.95
N LEU A 30 10.64 -0.15 -2.68
CA LEU A 30 11.50 0.97 -2.28
C LEU A 30 12.98 0.66 -2.55
N GLY A 31 13.39 -0.58 -2.31
CA GLY A 31 14.77 -1.05 -2.48
C GLY A 31 15.76 -0.40 -1.51
N ASP A 32 17.00 -0.92 -1.50
CA ASP A 32 18.03 -0.45 -0.57
C ASP A 32 18.40 1.03 -0.80
N ASP A 33 18.45 1.47 -2.06
CA ASP A 33 18.77 2.86 -2.37
C ASP A 33 17.67 3.82 -1.92
N GLY A 34 16.40 3.46 -2.16
CA GLY A 34 15.27 4.24 -1.67
C GLY A 34 15.18 4.24 -0.14
N ALA A 35 15.51 3.12 0.52
CA ALA A 35 15.55 3.04 1.97
C ALA A 35 16.67 3.91 2.58
N ARG A 36 17.81 4.03 1.89
CA ARG A 36 18.91 4.93 2.31
C ARG A 36 18.55 6.41 2.14
N ARG A 37 17.89 6.78 1.04
CA ARG A 37 17.49 8.18 0.78
C ARG A 37 16.26 8.62 1.57
N HIS A 38 15.35 7.68 1.84
CA HIS A 38 14.10 7.93 2.55
C HIS A 38 13.92 6.98 3.75
N PRO A 39 14.83 7.01 4.75
CA PRO A 39 14.79 6.11 5.90
C PRO A 39 13.50 6.23 6.72
N GLN A 40 12.88 7.42 6.73
CA GLN A 40 11.58 7.66 7.36
C GLN A 40 10.45 6.87 6.70
N VAL A 41 10.48 6.70 5.37
CA VAL A 41 9.46 5.95 4.61
C VAL A 41 9.63 4.46 4.88
N ALA A 42 10.87 3.95 4.83
CA ALA A 42 11.16 2.55 5.18
C ALA A 42 10.70 2.22 6.60
N ARG A 43 11.04 3.08 7.58
CA ARG A 43 10.66 2.89 8.98
C ARG A 43 9.14 2.93 9.17
N ARG A 44 8.46 3.85 8.50
CA ARG A 44 6.99 3.92 8.53
C ARG A 44 6.38 2.63 7.98
N ILE A 45 6.81 2.15 6.81
CA ILE A 45 6.30 0.89 6.24
C ILE A 45 6.53 -0.28 7.20
N GLN A 46 7.73 -0.39 7.77
CA GLN A 46 8.11 -1.49 8.66
C GLN A 46 7.26 -1.55 9.94
N PHE A 47 6.98 -0.39 10.55
CA PHE A 47 6.38 -0.31 11.89
C PHE A 47 4.94 0.22 11.94
N CYS A 48 4.26 0.38 10.80
CA CYS A 48 2.84 0.76 10.80
C CYS A 48 2.01 -0.17 11.69
N ALA A 49 1.16 0.40 12.55
CA ALA A 49 0.39 -0.34 13.55
C ALA A 49 -0.80 -1.11 12.96
N ASP A 50 -1.41 -0.58 11.89
CA ASP A 50 -2.64 -1.11 11.31
C ASP A 50 -2.68 -0.94 9.77
N GLU A 51 -3.71 -1.53 9.17
CA GLU A 51 -3.94 -1.58 7.74
C GLU A 51 -4.09 -0.18 7.11
N MET A 52 -4.72 0.74 7.84
CA MET A 52 -4.93 2.12 7.38
C MET A 52 -3.62 2.90 7.40
N ALA A 53 -2.82 2.77 8.46
CA ALA A 53 -1.51 3.40 8.56
C ALA A 53 -0.60 2.94 7.41
N LEU A 54 -0.64 1.65 7.07
CA LEU A 54 0.11 1.08 5.96
C LEU A 54 -0.40 1.59 4.59
N TRP A 55 -1.71 1.78 4.45
CA TRP A 55 -2.29 2.41 3.25
C TRP A 55 -1.83 3.85 3.07
N TYR A 56 -1.73 4.63 4.14
CA TYR A 56 -1.22 6.00 4.03
C TYR A 56 0.29 6.04 3.78
N ALA A 57 1.07 5.11 4.36
CA ALA A 57 2.50 4.96 4.08
C ALA A 57 2.78 4.70 2.59
N ARG A 58 1.79 4.19 1.85
CA ARG A 58 1.85 4.04 0.40
C ARG A 58 1.98 5.37 -0.35
N SER A 59 1.37 6.43 0.14
CA SER A 59 1.50 7.76 -0.48
C SER A 59 2.91 8.29 -0.30
N ASP A 60 3.50 8.07 0.89
CA ASP A 60 4.91 8.39 1.15
C ASP A 60 5.85 7.56 0.27
N LEU A 61 5.51 6.30 0.00
CA LEU A 61 6.24 5.45 -0.95
C LEU A 61 6.17 5.98 -2.38
N VAL A 62 5.01 6.49 -2.84
CA VAL A 62 4.90 7.14 -4.16
C VAL A 62 5.83 8.34 -4.24
N ALA A 63 5.83 9.21 -3.21
CA ALA A 63 6.70 10.38 -3.17
C ALA A 63 8.18 9.99 -3.22
N ALA A 64 8.59 8.99 -2.43
CA ALA A 64 9.96 8.47 -2.45
C ALA A 64 10.35 7.90 -3.83
N LEU A 65 9.47 7.14 -4.47
CA LEU A 65 9.74 6.59 -5.80
C LEU A 65 9.75 7.66 -6.90
N ALA A 66 8.97 8.73 -6.75
CA ALA A 66 8.97 9.84 -7.70
C ALA A 66 10.29 10.62 -7.63
N ASP A 67 10.90 10.75 -6.45
CA ASP A 67 12.23 11.34 -6.27
C ASP A 67 13.35 10.49 -6.89
N LEU A 68 13.20 9.16 -6.88
CA LEU A 68 14.16 8.22 -7.47
C LEU A 68 14.03 8.07 -8.99
N TYR A 69 12.81 8.24 -9.52
CA TYR A 69 12.47 8.00 -10.92
C TYR A 69 11.72 9.21 -11.49
N ASP A 70 10.41 9.08 -11.66
CA ASP A 70 9.46 10.10 -12.10
C ASP A 70 8.09 9.75 -11.50
N GLU A 71 7.18 10.73 -11.48
CA GLU A 71 5.87 10.57 -10.85
C GLU A 71 5.01 9.47 -11.52
N GLU A 72 5.07 9.36 -12.86
CA GLU A 72 4.26 8.39 -13.60
C GLU A 72 4.71 6.96 -13.30
N THR A 73 6.02 6.72 -13.32
CA THR A 73 6.65 5.45 -12.98
C THR A 73 6.37 5.08 -11.52
N ALA A 74 6.47 6.04 -10.60
CA ALA A 74 6.15 5.81 -9.19
C ALA A 74 4.68 5.40 -9.00
N GLN A 75 3.73 6.17 -9.55
CA GLN A 75 2.31 5.86 -9.46
C GLN A 75 1.99 4.49 -10.05
N ARG A 76 2.52 4.16 -11.23
CA ARG A 76 2.31 2.86 -11.90
C ARG A 76 2.83 1.69 -11.08
N ARG A 77 4.05 1.81 -10.54
CA ARG A 77 4.68 0.75 -9.74
C ARG A 77 3.90 0.49 -8.46
N VAL A 78 3.54 1.56 -7.75
CA VAL A 78 2.79 1.44 -6.50
C VAL A 78 1.37 0.95 -6.79
N ALA A 79 0.70 1.40 -7.87
CA ALA A 79 -0.64 0.95 -8.29
C ALA A 79 -0.76 -0.57 -8.36
N ARG A 80 0.27 -1.25 -8.88
CA ARG A 80 0.32 -2.71 -8.92
C ARG A 80 0.33 -3.34 -7.51
N GLN A 81 1.02 -2.74 -6.55
CA GLN A 81 1.04 -3.20 -5.16
C GLN A 81 -0.26 -2.90 -4.38
N SER A 82 -1.03 -1.88 -4.81
CA SER A 82 -2.31 -1.53 -4.16
C SER A 82 -3.32 -2.66 -4.12
N VAL A 83 -3.27 -3.57 -5.09
CA VAL A 83 -4.22 -4.67 -5.19
C VAL A 83 -4.12 -5.64 -4.01
N LEU A 84 -2.96 -5.68 -3.34
CA LEU A 84 -2.73 -6.52 -2.16
C LEU A 84 -3.55 -6.08 -0.94
N PHE A 85 -4.02 -4.83 -0.90
CA PHE A 85 -4.92 -4.33 0.16
C PHE A 85 -6.37 -4.79 -0.01
N ARG A 86 -6.69 -5.52 -1.09
CA ARG A 86 -8.05 -6.02 -1.33
C ARG A 86 -8.47 -7.00 -0.24
N GLY A 87 -9.63 -6.76 0.37
CA GLY A 87 -10.15 -7.56 1.50
C GLY A 87 -9.61 -7.14 2.86
N LEU A 88 -8.53 -6.34 2.87
CA LEU A 88 -7.93 -5.76 4.07
C LEU A 88 -8.58 -4.40 4.41
N LEU A 89 -8.95 -3.62 3.39
CA LEU A 89 -9.62 -2.32 3.53
C LEU A 89 -10.98 -2.28 2.84
N PRO A 90 -11.90 -1.39 3.29
CA PRO A 90 -13.16 -1.14 2.61
C PRO A 90 -12.94 -0.73 1.14
N LYS A 91 -13.83 -1.19 0.25
CA LYS A 91 -13.76 -0.86 -1.19
C LYS A 91 -13.81 0.65 -1.47
N SER A 92 -14.49 1.43 -0.63
CA SER A 92 -14.54 2.90 -0.71
C SER A 92 -13.17 3.55 -0.59
N MET A 93 -12.25 2.94 0.18
CA MET A 93 -10.90 3.47 0.41
C MET A 93 -9.94 3.09 -0.73
N MET A 94 -10.22 1.97 -1.41
CA MET A 94 -9.48 1.54 -2.61
C MET A 94 -9.93 2.26 -3.88
N ALA A 95 -11.06 2.96 -3.85
CA ALA A 95 -11.46 3.85 -4.93
C ALA A 95 -10.39 4.94 -5.05
N ARG A 96 -9.81 5.07 -6.25
CA ARG A 96 -8.73 6.03 -6.53
C ARG A 96 -9.17 7.44 -6.09
N PRO A 97 -8.38 8.20 -5.32
CA PRO A 97 -8.67 9.61 -4.98
C PRO A 97 -8.65 10.58 -6.17
N GLY A 98 -8.80 10.10 -7.41
CA GLY A 98 -8.65 10.87 -8.64
C GLY A 98 -9.83 10.77 -9.60
N ALA A 99 -11.00 10.30 -9.15
CA ALA A 99 -12.24 10.40 -9.94
C ALA A 99 -12.91 11.80 -9.84
N LEU A 100 -12.27 12.74 -9.14
CA LEU A 100 -12.61 14.16 -9.10
C LEU A 100 -11.39 14.95 -9.59
N ARG A 101 -11.26 15.05 -10.90
CA ARG A 101 -10.50 16.11 -11.57
C ARG A 101 -11.44 16.66 -12.63
N ASP A 102 -12.15 17.72 -12.27
CA ASP A 102 -12.72 18.67 -13.23
C ASP A 102 -11.59 19.40 -13.97
#